data_AF-A0A1Q7VSV6-F1
#
_entry.id   AF-A0A1Q7VSV6-F1
#
_cell.length_a   1.000
_cell.length_b   1.000
_cell.length_c   1.000
_cell.angle_alpha   90.00
_cell.angle_beta   90.00
_cell.angle_gamma   90.00
#
_symmetry.space_group_name_H-M   'P 1'
#
loop_
_entity.id
_entity.type
_entity.pdbx_description
1 polymer ?
#
loop_
_entity_poly.entity_id
_entity_poly.type
_entity_poly.pdbx_seq_one_letter_code
_entity_poly.pdbx_strand_id
1 'polypeptide(L)'
;MFDKVDPVPPGVLRAGHAAFTWRTIDAELAELAEDSRLAGVGSVRGTDTRLLTFEAPSVNVVVEVTEIGDRRKLVGQLIPACSDTLRIEHPAGATTVAVDEQGLFSAEAVPAGPARVALSTPGGGAVVTSWVTV
;
A
#
# COMPACT_ATOMS: atom_id res chain seq x y z
N MET A 1 -8.31 -39.75 8.05
CA MET A 1 -9.07 -38.53 8.40
C MET A 1 -8.24 -37.79 9.44
N PHE A 2 -7.39 -36.86 9.02
CA PHE A 2 -6.54 -36.08 9.92
C PHE A 2 -6.89 -34.61 9.75
N ASP A 3 -7.92 -34.19 10.48
CA ASP A 3 -8.27 -32.78 10.65
C ASP A 3 -7.80 -32.36 12.05
N LYS A 4 -6.52 -32.01 12.14
CA LYS A 4 -5.95 -31.46 13.37
C LYS A 4 -5.17 -30.22 12.98
N VAL A 5 -5.88 -29.09 12.98
CA VAL A 5 -5.29 -27.76 12.82
C VAL A 5 -4.34 -27.56 14.00
N ASP A 6 -3.04 -27.50 13.71
CA ASP A 6 -2.01 -27.16 14.69
C ASP A 6 -2.12 -25.66 15.00
N PRO A 7 -2.51 -25.26 16.23
CA PRO A 7 -2.69 -23.85 16.54
C PRO A 7 -1.33 -23.15 16.59
N VAL A 8 -1.24 -21.99 15.93
CA VAL A 8 0.00 -21.19 15.86
C VAL A 8 0.53 -20.91 17.28
N PRO A 9 1.77 -21.32 17.61
CA PRO A 9 2.35 -21.08 18.92
C PRO A 9 2.48 -19.57 19.21
N PRO A 10 2.15 -19.09 20.42
CA PRO A 10 2.14 -17.66 20.74
C PRO A 10 3.50 -16.98 20.59
N GLY A 11 4.60 -17.75 20.66
CA GLY A 11 5.96 -17.25 20.40
C GLY A 11 6.20 -16.85 18.94
N VAL A 12 5.51 -17.48 17.98
CA VAL A 12 5.62 -17.15 16.54
C VAL A 12 4.93 -15.82 16.25
N LEU A 13 3.76 -15.58 16.84
CA LEU A 13 3.08 -14.29 16.73
C LEU A 13 3.95 -13.16 17.32
N ARG A 14 4.51 -13.36 18.52
CA ARG A 14 5.38 -12.35 19.15
C ARG A 14 6.65 -12.09 18.35
N ALA A 15 7.27 -13.11 17.76
CA ALA A 15 8.42 -12.96 16.88
C ALA A 15 8.05 -12.25 15.57
N GLY A 16 6.88 -12.55 14.99
CA GLY A 16 6.34 -11.86 13.83
C GLY A 16 6.07 -10.38 14.10
N HIS A 17 5.37 -10.07 15.20
CA HIS A 17 5.16 -8.69 15.63
C HIS A 17 6.47 -7.96 15.87
N ALA A 18 7.44 -8.56 16.57
CA ALA A 18 8.75 -7.97 16.79
C ALA A 18 9.48 -7.67 15.46
N ALA A 19 9.52 -8.61 14.51
CA ALA A 19 10.16 -8.40 13.21
C ALA A 19 9.52 -7.26 12.41
N PHE A 20 8.19 -7.11 12.46
CA PHE A 20 7.48 -5.98 11.86
C PHE A 20 7.73 -4.66 12.60
N THR A 21 7.80 -4.67 13.94
CA THR A 21 8.11 -3.48 14.76
C THR A 21 9.48 -2.91 14.42
N TRP A 22 10.53 -3.73 14.34
CA TRP A 22 11.88 -3.25 14.00
C TRP A 22 11.97 -2.67 12.58
N ARG A 23 11.15 -3.17 11.63
CA ARG A 23 11.14 -2.69 10.24
C ARG A 23 10.49 -1.31 10.08
N THR A 24 9.66 -0.89 11.03
CA THR A 24 8.88 0.35 10.95
C THR A 24 9.30 1.42 11.95
N ILE A 25 10.15 1.12 12.94
CA ILE A 25 10.54 2.10 13.98
C ILE A 25 11.24 3.32 13.37
N ASP A 26 12.08 3.13 12.34
CA ASP A 26 12.78 4.23 11.66
C ASP A 26 12.05 4.72 10.40
N ALA A 27 10.84 4.20 10.13
CA ALA A 27 10.08 4.61 8.96
C ALA A 27 9.19 5.82 9.29
N GLU A 28 9.30 6.86 8.49
CA GLU A 28 8.39 8.00 8.48
C GLU A 28 6.99 7.53 8.05
N LEU A 29 5.97 7.94 8.81
CA LEU A 29 4.59 7.57 8.52
C LEU A 29 3.94 8.65 7.64
N ALA A 30 3.47 8.25 6.47
CA ALA A 30 2.57 9.05 5.64
C ALA A 30 1.12 8.81 6.05
N GLU A 31 0.50 9.82 6.65
CA GLU A 31 -0.87 9.73 7.16
C GLU A 31 -1.89 9.99 6.05
N LEU A 32 -3.06 9.35 6.12
CA LEU A 32 -4.13 9.57 5.16
C LEU A 32 -4.73 10.97 5.39
N ALA A 33 -4.48 11.89 4.46
CA ALA A 33 -4.97 13.26 4.51
C ALA A 33 -6.32 13.41 3.78
N GLU A 34 -6.50 12.72 2.65
CA GLU A 34 -7.73 12.77 1.86
C GLU A 34 -8.16 11.38 1.37
N ASP A 35 -9.46 11.11 1.42
CA ASP A 35 -10.12 9.92 0.89
C ASP A 35 -11.39 10.34 0.13
N SER A 36 -11.26 10.42 -1.19
CA SER A 36 -12.27 10.94 -2.09
C SER A 36 -12.85 9.81 -2.95
N ARG A 37 -14.18 9.66 -2.96
CA ARG A 37 -14.88 8.77 -3.91
C ARG A 37 -15.30 9.56 -5.14
N LEU A 38 -14.77 9.20 -6.28
CA LEU A 38 -15.08 9.79 -7.57
C LEU A 38 -16.09 8.89 -8.30
N ALA A 39 -17.35 9.32 -8.32
CA ALA A 39 -18.36 8.70 -9.16
C ALA A 39 -18.04 9.04 -10.62
N GLY A 40 -17.83 8.03 -11.46
CA GLY A 40 -17.47 8.23 -12.86
C GLY A 40 -18.54 9.03 -13.60
N VAL A 41 -18.25 10.29 -13.93
CA VAL A 41 -19.16 11.16 -14.69
C VAL A 41 -19.17 10.67 -16.14
N GLY A 42 -20.12 9.80 -16.49
CA GLY A 42 -20.39 9.39 -17.88
C GLY A 42 -19.80 8.05 -18.35
N SER A 43 -19.32 7.17 -17.47
CA SER A 43 -18.89 5.82 -17.88
C SER A 43 -20.05 4.83 -17.86
N VAL A 44 -20.32 4.20 -19.01
CA VAL A 44 -21.32 3.11 -19.18
C VAL A 44 -20.90 1.81 -18.42
N ARG A 45 -19.75 1.84 -17.74
CA ARG A 45 -19.32 0.85 -16.74
C ARG A 45 -18.87 1.63 -15.50
N GLY A 46 -19.81 2.04 -14.65
CA GLY A 46 -19.52 2.76 -13.42
C GLY A 46 -18.64 1.94 -12.48
N THR A 47 -17.33 2.07 -12.62
CA THR A 47 -16.39 1.64 -11.59
C THR A 47 -16.15 2.86 -10.73
N ASP A 48 -16.66 2.84 -9.49
CA ASP A 48 -16.33 3.84 -8.49
C ASP A 48 -14.82 3.82 -8.26
N THR A 49 -14.19 4.97 -8.49
CA THR A 49 -12.76 5.16 -8.27
C THR A 49 -12.57 5.86 -6.93
N ARG A 50 -11.67 5.36 -6.09
CA ARG A 50 -11.32 5.98 -4.81
C ARG A 50 -9.93 6.58 -4.87
N LEU A 51 -9.82 7.89 -4.66
CA LEU A 51 -8.57 8.62 -4.62
C LEU A 51 -8.14 8.80 -3.17
N LEU A 52 -6.94 8.34 -2.85
CA LEU A 52 -6.33 8.41 -1.53
C LEU A 52 -5.08 9.29 -1.59
N THR A 53 -4.99 10.27 -0.71
CA THR A 53 -3.81 11.12 -0.58
C THR A 53 -3.21 10.91 0.80
N PHE A 54 -1.94 10.49 0.82
CA PHE A 54 -1.16 10.36 2.03
C PHE A 54 -0.07 11.43 2.06
N GLU A 55 0.16 12.00 3.23
CA GLU A 55 1.12 13.08 3.41
C GLU A 55 2.15 12.71 4.47
N ALA A 56 3.41 12.97 4.15
CA ALA A 56 4.54 12.91 5.06
C ALA A 56 5.48 14.09 4.77
N PRO A 57 6.25 14.58 5.75
CA PRO A 57 7.27 15.60 5.53
C PRO A 57 8.17 15.39 4.30
N SER A 58 8.53 14.14 3.97
CA SER A 58 9.44 13.84 2.85
C SER A 58 8.75 13.53 1.52
N VAL A 59 7.50 13.06 1.52
CA VAL A 59 6.78 12.65 0.31
C VAL A 59 5.27 12.61 0.52
N ASN A 60 4.55 13.08 -0.50
CA ASN A 60 3.12 12.84 -0.66
C ASN A 60 2.90 11.66 -1.60
N VAL A 61 2.03 10.73 -1.22
CA VAL A 61 1.66 9.55 -2.00
C VAL A 61 0.21 9.66 -2.39
N VAL A 62 -0.06 9.78 -3.69
CA VAL A 62 -1.43 9.79 -4.23
C VAL A 62 -1.71 8.44 -4.86
N VAL A 63 -2.85 7.84 -4.53
CA VAL A 63 -3.23 6.51 -4.98
C VAL A 63 -4.67 6.49 -5.44
N GLU A 64 -4.86 6.21 -6.72
CA GLU A 64 -6.13 5.87 -7.31
C GLU A 64 -6.37 4.36 -7.19
N VAL A 65 -7.49 3.99 -6.55
CA VAL A 65 -7.93 2.60 -6.37
C VAL A 65 -9.13 2.35 -7.26
N THR A 66 -9.00 1.36 -8.15
CA THR A 66 -10.07 0.87 -9.02
C THR A 66 -10.41 -0.58 -8.64
N GLU A 67 -11.68 -0.86 -8.40
CA GLU A 67 -12.15 -2.22 -8.10
C GLU A 67 -12.27 -3.08 -9.36
N ILE A 68 -11.66 -4.28 -9.32
CA ILE A 68 -11.73 -5.27 -10.40
C ILE A 68 -11.97 -6.65 -9.77
N GLY A 69 -13.24 -6.99 -9.53
CA GLY A 69 -13.61 -8.25 -8.87
C GLY A 69 -13.03 -8.34 -7.44
N ASP A 70 -12.27 -9.41 -7.16
CA ASP A 70 -11.55 -9.64 -5.90
C ASP A 70 -10.19 -8.91 -5.83
N ARG A 71 -9.82 -8.19 -6.89
CA ARG A 71 -8.56 -7.47 -7.01
C ARG A 71 -8.78 -5.97 -7.08
N ARG A 72 -7.69 -5.25 -6.86
CA ARG A 72 -7.58 -3.81 -6.96
C ARG A 72 -6.48 -3.46 -7.93
N LYS A 73 -6.82 -2.58 -8.86
CA LYS A 73 -5.84 -1.85 -9.64
C LYS A 73 -5.52 -0.56 -8.90
N LEU A 74 -4.24 -0.38 -8.60
CA LEU A 74 -3.69 0.78 -7.93
C LEU A 74 -2.83 1.52 -8.94
N VAL A 75 -3.16 2.77 -9.21
CA VAL A 75 -2.34 3.68 -9.99
C VAL A 75 -2.03 4.85 -9.09
N GLY A 76 -0.77 5.26 -9.00
CA GLY A 76 -0.42 6.32 -8.07
C GLY A 76 0.82 7.08 -8.46
N GLN A 77 1.14 8.07 -7.63
CA GLN A 77 2.26 8.96 -7.82
C GLN A 77 2.94 9.30 -6.49
N LEU A 78 4.27 9.34 -6.52
CA LEU A 78 5.13 9.87 -5.47
C LEU A 78 5.48 11.33 -5.78
N ILE A 79 5.26 12.23 -4.83
CA ILE A 79 5.52 13.66 -4.99
C ILE A 79 6.35 14.14 -3.79
N PRO A 80 7.65 14.45 -3.95
CA PRO A 80 8.44 14.33 -5.19
C PRO A 80 8.74 12.88 -5.61
N ALA A 81 9.20 12.68 -6.84
CA ALA A 81 9.70 11.40 -7.34
C ALA A 81 10.99 11.00 -6.62
N CYS A 82 10.84 10.29 -5.49
CA CYS A 82 11.93 10.05 -4.54
C CYS A 82 12.44 8.59 -4.54
N SER A 83 11.85 7.71 -5.35
CA SER A 83 12.25 6.31 -5.43
C SER A 83 12.00 5.76 -6.83
N ASP A 84 12.82 4.82 -7.27
CA ASP A 84 12.66 4.06 -8.52
C ASP A 84 11.75 2.82 -8.35
N THR A 85 11.49 2.46 -7.10
CA THR A 85 10.75 1.26 -6.72
C THR A 85 9.98 1.50 -5.42
N LEU A 86 8.86 0.82 -5.27
CA LEU A 86 8.11 0.78 -4.03
C LEU A 86 7.54 -0.62 -3.79
N ARG A 87 7.02 -0.84 -2.59
CA ARG A 87 6.32 -2.08 -2.23
C ARG A 87 4.91 -1.75 -1.78
N ILE A 88 3.93 -2.44 -2.35
CA ILE A 88 2.57 -2.46 -1.86
C ILE A 88 2.45 -3.66 -0.94
N GLU A 89 2.40 -3.40 0.37
CA GLU A 89 2.30 -4.43 1.41
C GLU A 89 0.83 -4.74 1.68
N HIS A 90 0.48 -6.02 1.81
CA HIS A 90 -0.87 -6.54 2.09
C HIS A 90 -0.77 -7.82 2.96
N PRO A 91 -1.85 -8.32 3.59
CA PRO A 91 -1.77 -9.50 4.47
C PRO A 91 -1.18 -10.75 3.81
N ALA A 92 -1.39 -10.93 2.51
CA ALA A 92 -0.83 -12.06 1.75
C ALA A 92 0.65 -11.87 1.32
N GLY A 93 1.29 -10.74 1.60
CA GLY A 93 2.68 -10.48 1.22
C GLY A 93 2.97 -9.05 0.80
N ALA A 94 3.84 -8.87 -0.19
CA ALA A 94 4.10 -7.57 -0.77
C ALA A 94 4.34 -7.69 -2.28
N THR A 95 3.88 -6.68 -3.02
CA THR A 95 4.13 -6.55 -4.46
C THR A 95 5.11 -5.42 -4.68
N THR A 96 6.28 -5.71 -5.25
CA THR A 96 7.25 -4.67 -5.66
C THR A 96 6.82 -4.09 -7.00
N VAL A 97 6.81 -2.77 -7.09
CA VAL A 97 6.36 -2.01 -8.26
C VAL A 97 7.46 -1.03 -8.66
N ALA A 98 7.74 -0.94 -9.96
CA ALA A 98 8.63 0.08 -10.49
C ALA A 98 7.93 1.45 -10.48
N VAL A 99 8.70 2.48 -10.20
CA VAL A 99 8.30 3.87 -10.22
C VAL A 99 9.09 4.55 -11.33
N ASP A 100 8.42 5.29 -12.21
CA ASP A 100 9.10 6.02 -13.27
C ASP A 100 9.78 7.30 -12.77
N GLU A 101 10.46 7.99 -13.68
CA GLU A 101 11.21 9.23 -13.39
C GLU A 101 10.30 10.37 -12.90
N GLN A 102 8.99 10.31 -13.17
CA GLN A 102 7.98 11.28 -12.75
C GLN A 102 7.30 10.87 -11.44
N GLY A 103 7.68 9.73 -10.86
CA GLY A 103 7.13 9.21 -9.62
C GLY A 103 5.87 8.37 -9.81
N LEU A 104 5.45 8.04 -11.03
CA LEU A 104 4.24 7.25 -11.28
C LEU A 104 4.50 5.76 -11.12
N PHE A 105 3.47 5.05 -10.65
CA PHE A 105 3.49 3.60 -10.51
C PHE A 105 2.11 2.99 -10.78
N SER A 106 2.09 1.70 -11.11
CA SER A 106 0.85 0.95 -11.37
C SER A 106 0.98 -0.51 -10.94
N ALA A 107 -0.04 -1.04 -10.26
CA ALA A 107 -0.16 -2.43 -9.88
C ALA A 107 -1.58 -2.94 -10.13
N GLU A 108 -1.75 -4.00 -10.93
CA GLU A 108 -3.08 -4.42 -11.41
C GLU A 108 -3.75 -5.54 -10.59
N ALA A 109 -3.00 -6.24 -9.74
CA ALA A 109 -3.44 -7.50 -9.13
C ALA A 109 -3.34 -7.52 -7.60
N VAL A 110 -3.48 -6.36 -6.94
CA VAL A 110 -3.41 -6.30 -5.48
C VAL A 110 -4.67 -6.92 -4.89
N PRO A 111 -4.56 -7.84 -3.91
CA PRO A 111 -5.72 -8.41 -3.25
C PRO A 111 -6.57 -7.32 -2.58
N ALA A 112 -7.90 -7.43 -2.66
CA ALA A 112 -8.78 -6.57 -1.87
C ALA A 112 -8.52 -6.74 -0.37
N GLY A 113 -8.63 -5.66 0.40
CA GLY A 113 -8.38 -5.67 1.83
C GLY A 113 -7.32 -4.66 2.27
N PRO A 114 -6.76 -4.82 3.49
CA PRO A 114 -5.75 -3.91 4.01
C PRO A 114 -4.51 -3.87 3.11
N ALA A 115 -4.08 -2.67 2.73
CA ALA A 115 -2.84 -2.44 2.01
C ALA A 115 -2.16 -1.15 2.50
N ARG A 116 -0.85 -1.05 2.27
CA ARG A 116 -0.08 0.18 2.42
C ARG A 116 1.06 0.25 1.41
N VAL A 117 1.53 1.46 1.12
CA VAL A 117 2.73 1.69 0.31
C VAL A 117 3.94 1.81 1.24
N ALA A 118 5.06 1.22 0.85
CA ALA A 118 6.34 1.31 1.55
C ALA A 118 7.47 1.57 0.54
N LEU A 119 8.29 2.59 0.78
CA LEU A 119 9.39 2.99 -0.10
C LEU A 119 10.62 3.42 0.70
N SER A 120 11.77 3.47 0.02
CA SER A 120 13.00 4.06 0.57
C SER A 120 13.23 5.42 -0.08
N THR A 121 13.75 6.38 0.68
CA THR A 121 14.09 7.71 0.17
C THR A 121 15.57 7.78 -0.17
N PRO A 122 16.02 8.74 -1.02
CA PRO A 122 17.42 8.82 -1.46
C PRO A 122 18.40 9.07 -0.30
N GLY A 123 17.93 9.60 0.83
CA GLY A 123 18.70 9.81 2.06
C GLY A 123 18.84 8.55 2.95
N GLY A 124 18.35 7.39 2.49
CA GLY A 124 18.36 6.15 3.27
C GLY A 124 17.25 6.04 4.31
N GLY A 125 16.30 6.99 4.32
CA GLY A 125 15.08 6.90 5.12
C GLY A 125 14.10 5.92 4.52
N ALA A 126 13.11 5.51 5.30
CA ALA A 126 11.97 4.73 4.83
C ALA A 126 10.69 5.51 5.06
N VAL A 127 9.74 5.42 4.13
CA VAL A 127 8.40 5.98 4.28
C VAL A 127 7.39 4.85 4.12
N VAL A 128 6.41 4.80 5.02
CA VAL A 128 5.27 3.88 4.92
C VAL A 128 3.96 4.66 5.05
N THR A 129 2.96 4.31 4.27
CA THR A 129 1.62 4.88 4.47
C THR A 129 0.92 4.19 5.64
N SER A 130 -0.06 4.87 6.22
CA SER A 130 -1.07 4.21 7.06
C SER A 130 -1.78 3.09 6.29
N TRP A 131 -2.23 2.06 7.02
CA TRP A 131 -2.98 0.95 6.42
C TRP A 131 -4.39 1.40 6.05
N VAL A 132 -4.80 1.12 4.83
CA VAL A 132 -6.15 1.39 4.32
C VAL A 132 -6.73 0.13 3.69
N THR A 133 -8.05 -0.01 3.70
CA THR A 133 -8.70 -1.05 2.89
C THR A 133 -8.76 -0.56 1.45
N VAL A 134 -8.19 -1.31 0.51
CA VAL A 134 -8.28 -1.05 -0.92
C VAL A 134 -9.28 -1.99 -1.57
#